data_AF-A0A9E1X9M7-F1
#
_entry.id   AF-A0A9E1X9M7-F1
#
_cell.length_a   1.000
_cell.length_b   1.000
_cell.length_c   1.000
_cell.angle_alpha   90.00
_cell.angle_beta   90.00
_cell.angle_gamma   90.00
#
_symmetry.space_group_name_H-M   'P 1'
#
loop_
_entity.id
_entity.type
_entity.pdbx_description
1 polymer ?
#
loop_
_entity_poly.entity_id
_entity_poly.type
_entity_poly.pdbx_seq_one_letter_code
_entity_poly.pdbx_strand_id
1 'polypeptide(L)' 'MDILKQLGIEENNFGACAGPGHWNATTKEGKIDSINPANGDLISSVYQCSTDDYESVVKQSL' A
#
# COMPACT_ATOMS: atom_id res chain seq x y z
N MET A 1 2.90 -8.32 -21.11
CA MET A 1 2.23 -8.89 -19.92
C MET A 1 2.99 -8.40 -18.72
N ASP A 2 2.37 -7.60 -17.87
CA ASP A 2 3.00 -6.99 -16.70
C ASP A 2 2.53 -7.76 -15.46
N ILE A 3 3.43 -8.52 -14.84
CA ILE A 3 3.11 -9.38 -13.69
C ILE A 3 2.65 -8.57 -12.48
N LEU A 4 3.12 -7.34 -12.31
CA LEU A 4 2.74 -6.50 -11.18
C LEU A 4 1.27 -6.08 -11.29
N LYS A 5 0.85 -5.67 -12.49
CA LYS A 5 -0.55 -5.36 -12.76
C LYS A 5 -1.47 -6.57 -12.60
N GLN A 6 -1.00 -7.77 -12.94
CA GLN A 6 -1.77 -9.00 -12.71
C GLN A 6 -1.97 -9.31 -11.22
N LEU A 7 -1.05 -8.86 -10.37
CA LEU A 7 -1.17 -8.95 -8.91
C LEU A 7 -1.95 -7.78 -8.30
N GLY A 8 -2.44 -6.84 -9.11
CA GLY A 8 -3.15 -5.64 -8.66
C GLY A 8 -2.23 -4.58 -8.05
N ILE A 9 -0.92 -4.62 -8.34
CA ILE A 9 0.04 -3.61 -7.93
C ILE A 9 0.04 -2.49 -8.96
N GLU A 10 -0.32 -1.29 -8.52
CA GLU A 10 -0.33 -0.07 -9.33
C GLU A 10 0.91 0.78 -9.05
N GLU A 11 1.04 1.95 -9.68
CA GLU A 11 2.14 2.89 -9.40
C GLU A 11 2.12 3.36 -7.93
N ASN A 12 0.92 3.55 -7.38
CA ASN A 12 0.71 3.98 -6.00
C ASN A 12 -0.31 3.06 -5.33
N ASN A 13 0.06 2.42 -4.23
CA ASN A 13 -0.74 1.43 -3.51
C ASN A 13 -1.03 1.91 -2.08
N PHE A 14 -2.07 1.38 -1.45
CA PHE A 14 -2.41 1.72 -0.07
C PHE A 14 -1.82 0.71 0.91
N GLY A 15 -1.19 1.19 1.99
CA GLY A 15 -0.48 0.34 2.94
C GLY A 15 -1.31 -0.22 4.09
N ALA A 16 -2.60 0.10 4.18
CA ALA A 16 -3.49 -0.37 5.24
C ALA A 16 -4.75 -1.03 4.66
N CYS A 17 -5.11 -2.19 5.22
CA CYS A 17 -6.20 -3.04 4.75
C CYS A 17 -6.82 -3.84 5.89
N ALA A 18 -8.16 -3.88 5.95
CA ALA A 18 -8.93 -4.66 6.92
C ALA A 18 -9.61 -5.90 6.30
N GLY A 19 -9.22 -6.30 5.09
CA GLY A 19 -9.79 -7.46 4.37
C GLY A 19 -10.20 -7.14 2.93
N PRO A 20 -10.76 -8.11 2.19
CA PRO A 20 -11.12 -7.93 0.78
C PRO A 20 -12.04 -6.72 0.56
N GLY A 21 -11.59 -5.75 -0.24
CA GLY A 21 -12.34 -4.51 -0.52
C GLY A 21 -12.23 -3.42 0.56
N HIS A 22 -11.50 -3.66 1.65
CA HIS A 22 -11.35 -2.75 2.78
C HIS A 22 -9.95 -2.15 2.86
N TRP A 23 -9.46 -1.60 1.74
CA TRP A 23 -8.22 -0.82 1.72
C TRP A 23 -8.49 0.63 2.16
N ASN A 24 -7.66 1.17 3.03
CA ASN A 24 -7.71 2.57 3.40
C ASN A 24 -7.23 3.45 2.25
N ALA A 25 -7.64 4.73 2.23
CA ALA A 25 -7.33 5.66 1.14
C ALA A 25 -6.46 6.85 1.58
N THR A 26 -5.80 6.75 2.73
CA THR A 26 -4.96 7.82 3.28
C THR A 26 -3.75 8.06 2.41
N THR A 27 -3.49 9.33 2.08
CA THR A 27 -2.36 9.74 1.23
C THR A 27 -1.45 10.79 1.89
N LYS A 28 -1.74 11.18 3.14
CA LYS A 28 -1.10 12.31 3.83
C LYS A 28 0.10 11.92 4.69
N GLU A 29 0.21 10.65 5.07
CA GLU A 29 1.31 10.13 5.90
C GLU A 29 2.59 9.83 5.09
N GLY A 30 2.70 10.39 3.88
CA GLY A 30 3.80 10.14 2.96
C GLY A 30 3.70 8.78 2.27
N LYS A 31 4.76 8.47 1.51
CA LYS A 31 4.91 7.24 0.74
C LYS A 31 6.26 6.59 1.04
N ILE A 32 6.30 5.27 0.91
CA ILE A 32 7.53 4.49 0.84
C ILE A 32 7.71 3.99 -0.60
N ASP A 33 8.88 4.25 -1.17
CA ASP A 33 9.25 3.75 -2.49
C ASP A 33 9.87 2.35 -2.39
N SER A 34 9.36 1.43 -3.20
CA SER A 34 9.92 0.08 -3.34
C SER A 34 10.93 0.08 -4.48
N ILE A 35 12.22 -0.01 -4.13
CA ILE A 35 13.33 0.08 -5.08
C ILE A 35 13.91 -1.32 -5.33
N ASN A 36 14.15 -1.64 -6.60
CA ASN A 36 14.81 -2.88 -6.98
C ASN A 36 16.29 -2.84 -6.56
N PRO A 37 16.76 -3.73 -5.67
CA PRO A 37 18.13 -3.69 -5.19
C PRO A 37 19.18 -4.09 -6.24
N ALA A 38 18.78 -4.73 -7.35
CA ALA A 38 19.71 -5.17 -8.39
C ALA A 38 20.12 -4.04 -9.35
N ASN A 39 19.29 -3.01 -9.51
CA ASN A 39 19.52 -1.93 -10.48
C ASN A 39 19.15 -0.52 -10.00
N GLY A 40 18.49 -0.39 -8.85
CA GLY A 40 18.08 0.91 -8.28
C GLY A 40 16.81 1.49 -8.89
N ASP A 41 16.13 0.77 -9.79
CA ASP A 41 14.91 1.26 -10.42
C ASP A 41 13.73 1.23 -9.42
N LEU A 42 12.85 2.23 -9.52
CA LEU A 42 11.59 2.25 -8.79
C LEU A 42 10.65 1.17 -9.34
N ILE A 43 10.14 0.32 -8.44
CA ILE A 43 9.12 -0.68 -8.76
C ILE A 43 7.73 -0.04 -8.63
N SER A 44 7.44 0.57 -7.47
CA SER A 44 6.16 1.18 -7.12
C SER A 44 6.27 1.91 -5.77
N SER A 45 5.25 2.66 -5.36
CA SER A 45 5.17 3.34 -4.07
C SER A 45 3.95 2.89 -3.25
N VAL A 46 4.07 2.95 -1.92
CA VAL A 46 3.00 2.61 -0.97
C VAL A 46 2.71 3.80 -0.06
N TYR A 47 1.45 4.25 -0.01
CA TYR A 47 0.99 5.23 0.98
C TYR A 47 1.02 4.61 2.39
N GLN A 48 1.61 5.33 3.33
CA GLN A 48 1.76 4.84 4.70
C GLN A 48 0.44 4.84 5.47
N CYS A 49 0.35 3.94 6.44
CA CYS A 49 -0.75 3.82 7.39
C CYS A 49 -0.72 5.01 8.36
N SER A 50 -1.84 5.71 8.53
CA SER A 50 -2.01 6.67 9.63
C SER A 50 -2.39 5.99 10.93
N THR A 51 -2.32 6.73 12.04
CA THR A 51 -2.87 6.28 13.32
C THR A 51 -4.36 5.94 13.20
N ASP A 52 -5.14 6.73 12.46
CA ASP A 52 -6.58 6.48 12.26
C ASP A 52 -6.82 5.22 11.42
N ASP A 53 -5.98 4.96 10.41
CA ASP A 53 -6.05 3.74 9.61
C ASP A 53 -5.74 2.51 10.47
N TYR A 54 -4.70 2.59 11.30
CA TYR A 54 -4.34 1.53 12.24
C TYR A 54 -5.50 1.19 13.18
N GLU A 55 -6.08 2.19 13.84
CA GLU A 55 -7.22 1.99 14.74
C GLU A 55 -8.43 1.38 14.00
N SER A 56 -8.69 1.84 12.78
CA SER A 56 -9.76 1.31 11.92
C SER A 56 -9.54 -0.16 11.56
N VAL A 57 -8.31 -0.56 11.20
CA VAL A 57 -7.95 -1.94 10.86
C VAL A 57 -8.07 -2.85 12.09
N VAL A 58 -7.52 -2.43 13.23
CA VAL A 58 -7.58 -3.19 14.49
C VAL A 58 -9.03 -3.42 14.90
N LYS A 59 -9.87 -2.39 14.85
CA LYS A 59 -11.28 -2.49 15.22
C LYS A 59 -12.08 -3.45 14.33
N GLN A 60 -11.79 -3.48 13.03
CA GLN A 60 -12.45 -4.38 12.07
C GLN A 60 -11.95 -5.84 12.16
N SER A 61 -10.87 -6.08 12.89
CA SER A 61 -10.28 -7.42 13.07
C SER A 61 -10.81 -8.17 14.30
N LEU A 62 -11.68 -7.53 15.10
CA LEU A 62 -12.33 -8.08 16.30
C LEU A 62 -13.70 -8.68 15.96
#